data_AF-A0A5P9JBL5-F1
#
_entry.id   AF-A0A5P9JBL5-F1
#
_cell.length_a   1.000
_cell.length_b   1.000
_cell.length_c   1.000
_cell.angle_alpha   90.00
_cell.angle_beta   90.00
_cell.angle_gamma   90.00
#
_symmetry.space_group_name_H-M   'P 1'
#
loop_
_entity.id
_entity.type
_entity.pdbx_description
1 polymer ?
#
loop_
_entity_poly.entity_id
_entity_poly.type
_entity_poly.pdbx_seq_one_letter_code
_entity_poly.pdbx_strand_id
1 'polypeptide(L)'
;MTDGLKDLARISAMLRDRELGAVERIVSQLNAIQSDIARLQDAQSARRTDASIDTARLTGMDMSWLAETERRILRLRQQEAALRAAHETALGRARKAFGRADVTARIAGIKPPV
;
A
#
# COMPACT_ATOMS: atom_id res chain seq x y z
N MET A 1 26.32 -11.84 30.95
CA MET A 1 25.67 -10.56 30.54
C MET A 1 25.66 -10.36 29.02
N THR A 2 26.66 -10.84 28.28
CA THR A 2 26.78 -10.70 26.82
C THR A 2 25.70 -11.42 26.01
N ASP A 3 25.21 -12.57 26.47
CA ASP A 3 24.20 -13.34 25.72
C ASP A 3 22.83 -12.65 25.67
N GLY A 4 22.40 -12.03 26.78
CA GLY A 4 21.14 -11.27 26.80
C GLY A 4 21.13 -10.06 25.85
N LEU A 5 22.30 -9.43 25.63
CA LEU A 5 22.43 -8.33 24.66
C LEU A 5 22.33 -8.84 23.21
N LYS A 6 22.90 -10.03 22.93
CA LYS A 6 22.78 -10.67 21.60
C LYS A 6 21.34 -11.09 21.32
N ASP A 7 20.63 -11.62 22.31
CA ASP A 7 19.21 -11.98 22.18
C ASP A 7 18.34 -10.73 21.95
N LEU A 8 18.61 -9.65 22.67
CA LEU A 8 17.91 -8.38 22.46
C LEU A 8 18.13 -7.81 21.04
N ALA A 9 19.37 -7.89 20.53
CA ALA A 9 19.70 -7.49 19.17
C ALA A 9 18.94 -8.35 18.14
N ARG A 10 18.86 -9.67 18.35
CA ARG A 10 18.11 -10.59 17.48
C ARG A 10 16.62 -10.26 17.47
N ILE A 11 16.01 -10.07 18.65
CA ILE A 11 14.59 -9.71 18.77
C ILE A 11 14.31 -8.36 18.07
N SER A 12 15.22 -7.39 18.23
CA SER A 12 15.07 -6.07 17.61
C SER A 12 15.17 -6.15 16.08
N ALA A 13 16.05 -7.01 15.55
CA ALA A 13 16.13 -7.28 14.11
C ALA A 13 14.84 -7.94 13.58
N MET A 14 14.31 -8.94 14.27
CA MET A 14 13.04 -9.57 13.91
C MET A 14 11.87 -8.57 13.90
N LEU A 15 11.83 -7.68 14.89
CA LEU A 15 10.82 -6.62 14.95
C LEU A 15 10.94 -5.66 13.76
N ARG A 16 12.16 -5.25 13.40
CA ARG A 16 12.41 -4.43 12.21
C ARG A 16 11.88 -5.13 10.95
N ASP A 17 12.22 -6.40 10.74
CA ASP A 17 11.80 -7.14 9.54
C ASP A 17 10.28 -7.27 9.46
N ARG A 18 9.63 -7.50 10.59
CA ARG A 18 8.17 -7.50 10.70
C ARG A 18 7.56 -6.16 10.30
N GLU A 19 8.10 -5.05 10.78
CA GLU A 19 7.59 -3.72 10.46
C GLU A 19 7.86 -3.35 8.98
N LEU A 20 9.00 -3.72 8.42
CA LEU A 20 9.28 -3.57 6.98
C LEU A 20 8.29 -4.38 6.13
N GLY A 21 8.04 -5.65 6.48
CA GLY A 21 7.02 -6.46 5.80
C GLY A 21 5.60 -5.93 5.98
N ALA A 22 5.31 -5.11 6.99
CA ALA A 22 4.05 -4.39 7.08
C ALA A 22 3.96 -3.23 6.08
N VAL A 23 5.04 -2.46 5.93
CA VAL A 23 5.14 -1.38 4.93
C VAL A 23 5.01 -1.93 3.51
N GLU A 24 5.74 -3.00 3.18
CA GLU A 24 5.70 -3.64 1.85
C GLU A 24 4.29 -4.10 1.48
N ARG A 25 3.56 -4.72 2.42
CA ARG A 25 2.17 -5.14 2.20
C ARG A 25 1.25 -3.96 1.90
N ILE A 26 1.40 -2.85 2.63
CA ILE A 26 0.58 -1.64 2.39
C ILE A 26 0.90 -1.04 1.02
N VAL A 27 2.18 -0.96 0.64
CA VAL A 27 2.59 -0.46 -0.68
C VAL A 27 2.05 -1.35 -1.80
N SER A 28 2.10 -2.67 -1.64
CA SER A 28 1.51 -3.61 -2.60
C SER A 28 0.00 -3.37 -2.78
N GLN A 29 -0.74 -3.14 -1.69
CA GLN A 29 -2.16 -2.81 -1.74
C GLN A 29 -2.44 -1.45 -2.41
N LEU A 30 -1.63 -0.43 -2.12
CA LEU A 30 -1.72 0.88 -2.78
C LEU A 30 -1.53 0.76 -4.30
N ASN A 31 -0.52 0.01 -4.73
CA ASN A 31 -0.24 -0.22 -6.15
C ASN A 31 -1.39 -0.95 -6.85
N ALA A 32 -1.98 -1.96 -6.19
CA ALA A 32 -3.15 -2.67 -6.72
C ALA A 32 -4.34 -1.74 -6.91
N ILE A 33 -4.66 -0.90 -5.91
CA ILE A 33 -5.75 0.07 -6.01
C ILE A 33 -5.50 1.10 -7.12
N GLN A 34 -4.28 1.60 -7.25
CA GLN A 34 -3.93 2.54 -8.31
C GLN A 34 -4.07 1.92 -9.70
N SER A 35 -3.65 0.66 -9.87
CA SER A 35 -3.85 -0.10 -11.10
C SER A 35 -5.33 -0.29 -11.44
N ASP A 36 -6.16 -0.61 -10.44
CA ASP A 36 -7.61 -0.78 -10.64
C ASP A 36 -8.30 0.54 -11.02
N ILE A 37 -7.91 1.65 -10.39
CA ILE A 37 -8.42 2.98 -10.74
C ILE A 37 -8.03 3.33 -12.18
N ALA A 38 -6.76 3.14 -12.55
CA ALA A 38 -6.29 3.41 -13.90
C ALA A 38 -7.07 2.59 -14.94
N ARG A 39 -7.26 1.28 -14.68
CA ARG A 39 -8.05 0.40 -15.57
C ARG A 39 -9.48 0.88 -15.77
N LEU A 40 -10.16 1.34 -14.72
CA LEU A 40 -11.51 1.87 -14.81
C LEU A 40 -11.55 3.19 -15.61
N GLN A 41 -10.58 4.06 -15.39
CA GLN A 41 -10.46 5.32 -16.13
C GLN A 41 -10.15 5.09 -17.61
N ASP A 42 -9.28 4.12 -17.92
CA ASP A 42 -8.97 3.72 -19.29
C ASP A 42 -10.20 3.15 -19.99
N ALA A 43 -10.97 2.30 -19.32
CA ALA A 43 -12.23 1.77 -19.84
C ALA A 43 -13.25 2.90 -20.12
N GLN A 44 -13.38 3.86 -19.20
CA GLN A 44 -14.24 5.04 -19.40
C GLN A 44 -13.75 5.90 -20.58
N SER A 45 -12.44 6.10 -20.70
CA SER A 45 -11.84 6.88 -21.79
C SER A 45 -12.07 6.21 -23.13
N ALA A 46 -11.76 4.91 -23.25
CA ALA A 46 -12.00 4.10 -24.43
C ALA A 46 -13.47 4.16 -24.85
N ARG A 47 -14.39 4.05 -23.87
CA ARG A 47 -15.82 4.14 -24.12
C ARG A 47 -16.27 5.54 -24.56
N ARG A 48 -15.63 6.61 -24.08
CA ARG A 48 -15.94 7.99 -24.53
C ARG A 48 -15.41 8.28 -25.93
N THR A 49 -14.27 7.72 -26.30
CA THR A 49 -13.67 7.89 -27.63
C THR A 49 -14.36 7.06 -28.71
N ASP A 50 -14.99 5.95 -28.33
CA ASP A 50 -15.75 5.10 -29.24
C ASP A 50 -17.06 5.76 -29.65
N ALA A 51 -17.12 6.27 -30.89
CA ALA A 51 -18.30 6.93 -31.45
C ALA A 51 -19.37 5.94 -31.97
N SER A 52 -19.16 4.63 -31.84
CA SER A 52 -20.14 3.64 -32.30
C SER A 52 -21.44 3.73 -31.49
N ILE A 53 -22.56 3.65 -32.21
CA ILE A 53 -23.89 3.56 -31.61
C ILE A 53 -24.20 2.07 -31.44
N ASP A 54 -24.30 1.63 -30.18
CA ASP A 54 -24.71 0.28 -29.82
C ASP A 54 -25.99 0.30 -28.96
N THR A 55 -26.51 -0.90 -28.67
CA THR A 55 -27.71 -1.09 -27.87
C THR A 55 -27.59 -0.51 -26.47
N ALA A 56 -26.38 -0.49 -25.88
CA ALA A 56 -26.16 0.06 -24.55
C ALA A 56 -26.26 1.59 -24.53
N ARG A 57 -25.83 2.27 -25.60
CA ARG A 57 -26.06 3.73 -25.77
C ARG A 57 -27.53 4.05 -26.04
N LEU A 58 -28.18 3.28 -26.90
CA LEU A 58 -29.59 3.50 -27.27
C LEU A 58 -30.54 3.31 -26.08
N THR A 59 -30.22 2.39 -25.18
CA THR A 59 -31.04 2.08 -23.99
C THR A 59 -30.64 2.88 -22.75
N GLY A 60 -29.57 3.69 -22.82
CA GLY A 60 -29.05 4.44 -21.67
C GLY A 60 -28.31 3.59 -20.64
N MET A 61 -28.08 2.29 -20.90
CA MET A 61 -27.27 1.43 -20.03
C MET A 61 -25.82 1.94 -19.88
N ASP A 62 -25.29 2.62 -20.90
CA ASP A 62 -23.97 3.26 -20.86
C ASP A 62 -23.84 4.27 -19.70
N MET A 63 -24.89 5.06 -19.46
CA MET A 63 -24.93 6.03 -18.35
C MET A 63 -24.96 5.33 -16.99
N SER A 64 -25.64 4.19 -16.89
CA SER A 64 -25.69 3.40 -15.66
C SER A 64 -24.35 2.75 -15.34
N TRP A 65 -23.66 2.24 -16.37
CA TRP A 65 -22.30 1.72 -16.26
C TRP A 65 -21.31 2.81 -15.85
N LEU A 66 -21.40 4.00 -16.45
CA LEU A 66 -20.57 5.14 -16.07
C LEU A 66 -20.78 5.53 -14.59
N ALA A 67 -22.02 5.63 -14.15
CA ALA A 67 -22.34 5.95 -12.76
C ALA A 67 -21.78 4.90 -11.77
N GLU A 68 -21.88 3.61 -12.09
CA GLU A 68 -21.34 2.57 -11.21
C GLU A 68 -19.81 2.56 -11.19
N THR A 69 -19.16 2.76 -12.35
CA THR A 69 -17.68 2.86 -12.42
C THR A 69 -17.16 4.07 -11.65
N GLU A 70 -17.84 5.22 -11.70
CA GLU A 70 -17.51 6.40 -10.88
C GLU A 70 -17.66 6.12 -9.38
N ARG A 71 -18.76 5.48 -8.95
CA ARG A 71 -18.91 5.05 -7.55
C ARG A 71 -17.80 4.10 -7.13
N ARG A 72 -17.39 3.17 -8.00
CA ARG A 72 -16.30 2.23 -7.72
C ARG A 72 -14.97 2.96 -7.57
N ILE A 73 -14.65 3.90 -8.46
CA ILE A 73 -13.46 4.75 -8.36
C ILE A 73 -13.47 5.52 -7.03
N LEU A 74 -14.61 6.10 -6.64
CA LEU A 74 -14.74 6.82 -5.37
C LEU A 74 -14.44 5.92 -4.17
N ARG A 75 -15.00 4.70 -4.13
CA ARG A 75 -14.70 3.71 -3.08
C ARG A 75 -13.21 3.35 -3.04
N LEU A 76 -12.59 3.15 -4.20
CA LEU A 76 -11.16 2.84 -4.31
C LEU A 76 -10.29 4.02 -3.82
N ARG A 77 -10.67 5.27 -4.13
CA ARG A 77 -9.98 6.47 -3.63
C ARG A 77 -10.09 6.62 -2.11
N GLN A 78 -11.24 6.30 -1.54
CA GLN A 78 -11.41 6.27 -0.08
C GLN A 78 -10.52 5.21 0.57
N GLN A 79 -10.44 4.01 -0.02
CA GLN A 79 -9.53 2.95 0.44
C GLN A 79 -8.06 3.37 0.30
N GLU A 80 -7.68 4.01 -0.81
CA GLU A 80 -6.34 4.56 -1.03
C GLU A 80 -5.97 5.55 0.07
N ALA A 81 -6.87 6.49 0.40
CA ALA A 81 -6.63 7.49 1.45
C ALA A 81 -6.42 6.84 2.83
N ALA A 82 -7.25 5.84 3.17
CA ALA A 82 -7.09 5.08 4.41
C ALA A 82 -5.75 4.33 4.45
N LEU A 83 -5.35 3.70 3.34
CA LEU A 83 -4.07 3.00 3.25
C LEU A 83 -2.87 3.94 3.30
N ARG A 84 -2.97 5.16 2.76
CA ARG A 84 -1.90 6.17 2.90
C ARG A 84 -1.71 6.59 4.36
N ALA A 85 -2.80 6.78 5.12
CA ALA A 85 -2.70 7.05 6.56
C ALA A 85 -2.07 5.86 7.32
N ALA A 86 -2.45 4.62 6.95
CA ALA A 86 -1.85 3.41 7.51
C ALA A 86 -0.37 3.28 7.15
N HIS A 87 0.02 3.66 5.93
CA HIS A 87 1.39 3.67 5.44
C HIS A 87 2.27 4.59 6.27
N GLU A 88 1.85 5.84 6.51
CA GLU A 88 2.61 6.77 7.35
C GLU A 88 2.80 6.23 8.78
N THR A 89 1.75 5.61 9.34
CA THR A 89 1.81 4.98 10.66
C THR A 89 2.76 3.78 10.67
N ALA A 90 2.80 2.98 9.60
CA ALA A 90 3.70 1.85 9.46
C ALA A 90 5.15 2.32 9.26
N LEU A 91 5.40 3.36 8.46
CA LEU A 91 6.72 3.97 8.30
C LEU A 91 7.26 4.51 9.63
N GLY A 92 6.42 5.18 10.42
CA GLY A 92 6.80 5.65 11.75
C GLY A 92 7.25 4.51 12.68
N ARG A 93 6.57 3.36 12.63
CA ARG A 93 6.94 2.16 13.38
C ARG A 93 8.22 1.52 12.85
N ALA A 94 8.35 1.36 11.53
CA ALA A 94 9.53 0.81 10.90
C ALA A 94 10.80 1.63 11.20
N ARG A 95 10.73 2.97 11.14
CA ARG A 95 11.84 3.86 11.51
C ARG A 95 12.27 3.67 12.97
N LYS A 96 11.31 3.57 13.89
CA LYS A 96 11.60 3.31 15.31
C LYS A 96 12.22 1.92 15.52
N ALA A 97 11.69 0.89 14.86
CA ALA A 97 12.22 -0.46 14.94
C ALA A 97 13.64 -0.54 14.37
N PHE A 98 13.92 0.15 13.27
CA PHE A 98 15.26 0.26 12.68
C PHE A 98 16.24 0.91 13.66
N GLY A 99 15.90 2.07 14.22
CA GLY A 99 16.76 2.74 15.20
C GLY A 99 17.04 1.88 16.44
N ARG A 100 16.04 1.12 16.93
CA ARG A 100 16.22 0.17 18.03
C ARG A 100 17.14 -0.99 17.65
N ALA A 101 16.99 -1.55 16.45
CA ALA A 101 17.83 -2.64 15.95
C ALA A 101 19.29 -2.18 15.79
N ASP A 102 19.52 -0.96 15.27
CA ASP A 102 20.86 -0.39 15.13
C ASP A 102 21.55 -0.18 16.50
N VAL A 103 20.86 0.47 17.45
CA VAL A 103 21.42 0.70 18.80
C VAL A 103 21.72 -0.61 19.52
N THR A 104 20.80 -1.58 19.49
CA THR A 104 21.00 -2.86 20.17
C THR A 104 22.11 -3.69 19.53
N ALA A 105 22.26 -3.65 18.20
CA ALA A 105 23.39 -4.28 17.51
C ALA A 105 24.73 -3.67 17.95
N ARG A 106 24.84 -2.33 17.97
CA ARG A 106 26.06 -1.63 18.40
C ARG A 106 26.46 -1.96 19.83
N ILE A 107 25.50 -1.95 20.76
CA ILE A 107 25.77 -2.28 22.18
C ILE A 107 26.15 -3.75 22.35
N ALA A 108 25.58 -4.65 21.55
CA ALA A 108 25.92 -6.07 21.56
C ALA A 108 27.26 -6.40 20.87
N GLY A 109 27.94 -5.41 20.27
CA GLY A 109 29.16 -5.63 19.48
C GLY A 109 28.90 -6.38 18.17
N ILE A 110 27.66 -6.37 17.69
CA ILE A 110 27.25 -7.00 16.42
C ILE A 110 27.25 -5.93 15.33
N LYS A 111 27.63 -6.31 14.12
CA LYS A 111 27.57 -5.40 12.97
C LYS A 111 26.14 -4.85 12.81
N PRO A 112 25.94 -3.52 12.81
CA PRO A 112 24.62 -2.95 12.65
C PRO A 112 24.06 -3.27 11.26
N PRO A 113 22.73 -3.35 11.14
CA PRO A 113 22.12 -3.51 9.85
C PRO A 113 22.28 -2.25 9.00
N VAL A 114 22.63 -2.47 7.72
CA VAL A 114 22.69 -1.43 6.67
C VAL A 114 21.28 -0.91 6.39
#